data_AF-A0A6N9A8D4-F1
#
_entry.id   AF-A0A6N9A8D4-F1
#
_cell.length_a   1.000
_cell.length_b   1.000
_cell.length_c   1.000
_cell.angle_alpha   90.00
_cell.angle_beta   90.00
_cell.angle_gamma   90.00
#
_symmetry.space_group_name_H-M   'P 1'
#
loop_
_entity.id
_entity.type
_entity.pdbx_description
1 polymer ?
#
loop_
_entity_poly.entity_id
_entity_poly.type
_entity_poly.pdbx_seq_one_letter_code
_entity_poly.pdbx_strand_id
1 'polypeptide(L)' 'MLAGTAVCRGLTLVTRNERDFRDTGLEVVNPWGGAVARHPGYR' A
#
# COMPACT_ATOMS: atom_id res chain seq x y z
N MET A 1 -8.69 4.41 7.66
CA MET A 1 -9.14 3.04 8.00
C MET A 1 -8.54 1.98 7.09
N LEU A 2 -8.65 2.06 5.76
CA LEU A 2 -8.12 1.06 4.82
C LEU A 2 -6.64 0.69 5.07
N ALA A 3 -5.77 1.69 5.17
CA ALA A 3 -4.35 1.46 5.40
C ALA A 3 -4.07 0.71 6.72
N GLY A 4 -4.69 1.16 7.82
CA GLY A 4 -4.55 0.51 9.12
C GLY A 4 -5.05 -0.93 9.11
N THR A 5 -6.17 -1.21 8.43
CA THR A 5 -6.67 -2.59 8.28
C THR A 5 -5.67 -3.46 7.53
N ALA A 6 -5.08 -2.96 6.44
CA ALA A 6 -4.12 -3.70 5.65
C ALA A 6 -2.82 -3.97 6.44
N VAL A 7 -2.29 -2.98 7.17
CA VAL A 7 -1.11 -3.15 8.03
C VAL A 7 -1.38 -4.18 9.13
N CYS A 8 -2.46 -4.01 9.90
CA CYS A 8 -2.76 -4.89 11.03
C CYS A 8 -3.04 -6.34 10.63
N ARG A 9 -3.40 -6.60 9.37
CA ARG A 9 -3.73 -7.93 8.86
C ARG A 9 -2.68 -8.48 7.88
N GLY A 10 -1.59 -7.77 7.62
CA GLY A 10 -0.57 -8.19 6.66
C GLY A 10 -1.09 -8.35 5.23
N LEU A 11 -1.98 -7.45 4.80
CA LEU A 11 -2.58 -7.48 3.47
C LEU A 11 -1.87 -6.51 2.51
N THR A 12 -1.82 -6.89 1.23
CA THR A 12 -1.46 -5.98 0.13
C THR A 12 -2.67 -5.14 -0.28
N LEU A 13 -2.49 -3.83 -0.45
CA LEU A 13 -3.55 -2.91 -0.86
C LEU A 13 -3.58 -2.75 -2.39
N VAL A 14 -4.67 -3.16 -3.03
CA VAL A 14 -4.90 -2.88 -4.45
C VAL A 14 -5.60 -1.53 -4.58
N THR A 15 -4.98 -0.56 -5.26
CA THR A 15 -5.57 0.76 -5.46
C THR A 15 -4.98 1.47 -6.67
N ARG A 16 -5.80 2.31 -7.32
CA ARG A 16 -5.35 3.24 -8.36
C ARG A 16 -4.66 4.50 -7.82
N ASN A 17 -4.83 4.79 -6.52
CA ASN A 17 -4.32 6.00 -5.90
C ASN A 17 -3.15 5.67 -4.96
N GLU A 18 -2.00 5.38 -5.54
CA GLU A 18 -0.80 4.99 -4.79
C GLU A 18 -0.24 6.13 -3.92
N ARG A 19 -0.49 7.39 -4.31
CA ARG A 19 0.06 8.57 -3.64
C ARG A 19 -0.31 8.67 -2.16
N ASP A 20 -1.55 8.33 -1.81
CA ASP A 20 -2.06 8.43 -0.44
C ASP A 20 -1.44 7.38 0.51
N PHE A 21 -0.77 6.37 -0.03
CA PHE A 21 -0.28 5.22 0.74
C PHE A 21 1.25 5.15 0.79
N ARG A 22 1.97 6.09 0.16
CA ARG A 22 3.44 6.08 0.08
C ARG A 22 4.12 6.05 1.45
N ASP A 23 3.58 6.74 2.44
CA ASP A 23 4.23 6.87 3.75
C ASP A 23 3.68 5.87 4.79
N THR A 24 2.90 4.87 4.36
CA THR A 24 2.22 3.93 5.27
C THR A 24 3.01 2.65 5.53
N GLY A 25 4.06 2.38 4.76
CA GLY A 25 4.79 1.10 4.81
C GLY A 25 4.05 -0.08 4.17
N LEU A 26 2.88 0.16 3.56
CA LEU A 26 2.08 -0.85 2.90
C LEU A 26 2.70 -1.32 1.59
N GLU A 27 2.45 -2.58 1.27
CA GLU A 27 2.59 -3.09 -0.09
C GLU A 27 1.37 -2.65 -0.90
N VAL A 28 1.61 -1.96 -2.00
CA VAL A 28 0.56 -1.42 -2.87
C VAL A 28 0.70 -1.97 -4.28
N VAL A 29 -0.44 -2.34 -4.87
CA VAL A 29 -0.53 -2.78 -6.28
C VAL A 29 -1.48 -1.84 -7.02
N ASN A 30 -0.97 -1.21 -8.08
CA ASN A 30 -1.83 -0.47 -9.00
C ASN A 30 -2.43 -1.41 -10.04
N PRO A 31 -3.78 -1.58 -10.08
CA PRO A 31 -4.42 -2.49 -11.02
C PRO A 31 -4.27 -2.08 -12.49
N TRP A 32 -3.79 -0.86 -12.77
CA TRP A 32 -3.49 -0.40 -14.13
C TRP A 32 -2.00 -0.52 -14.50
N GLY A 33 -1.13 -0.77 -13.53
CA GLY A 33 0.34 -0.78 -13.69
C GLY A 33 1.01 -2.11 -13.38
N GLY A 34 0.32 -3.05 -12.72
CA GLY A 34 0.75 -4.43 -12.47
C GLY A 34 1.96 -4.61 -11.52
N ALA A 35 2.81 -3.60 -11.38
CA ALA A 35 3.97 -3.65 -10.50
C ALA A 35 3.58 -3.43 -9.03
N VAL A 36 4.22 -4.19 -8.14
CA VAL A 36 4.09 -4.04 -6.68
C VAL A 36 5.12 -3.01 -6.23
N ALA A 37 4.67 -1.93 -5.60
CA ALA A 37 5.54 -0.96 -4.94
C ALA A 37 5.47 -1.16 -3.42
N ARG A 38 6.60 -1.46 -2.80
CA ARG A 38 6.74 -1.45 -1.34
C ARG A 38 7.43 -0.14 -0.96
N HIS A 39 6.74 0.69 -0.22
CA HIS A 39 7.36 1.88 0.34
C HIS A 39 7.98 1.55 1.69
N PRO A 40 9.27 1.86 1.92
CA PRO A 40 9.88 1.65 3.23
C PRO A 40 9.12 2.52 4.24
N GLY A 41 8.43 1.86 5.17
CA GLY A 41 7.69 2.53 6.23
C GLY A 41 8.62 3.37 7.12
N TYR A 42 8.05 4.40 7.74
CA TYR A 42 8.67 5.23 8.77
C TYR A 42 9.27 4.36 9.89
N ARG A 43 10.52 4.63 10.26
CA ARG A 43 11.24 3.96 11.38
C ARG A 43 10.64 4.30 12.73
#